data_AF-A0A9D9WX66-F1
#
_entry.id   AF-A0A9D9WX66-F1
#
_cell.length_a   1.000
_cell.length_b   1.000
_cell.length_c   1.000
_cell.angle_alpha   90.00
_cell.angle_beta   90.00
_cell.angle_gamma   90.00
#
_symmetry.space_group_name_H-M   'P 1'
#
loop_
_entity.id
_entity.type
_entity.pdbx_description
1 polymer ?
#
loop_
_entity_poly.entity_id
_entity_poly.type
_entity_poly.pdbx_seq_one_letter_code
_entity_poly.pdbx_strand_id
1 'polypeptide(L)'
;MKTFTARSLKRHAHKLVQRAQDGRLSVVMNNGSPAFVAVPFDAGVLREDTVTALAMRLFDEERVSLGKAARMAKLSVGEMTDALGRHGIAVIRTGADELQRSL
;
A
#
# COMPACT_ATOMS: atom_id res chain seq x y z
N MET A 1 18.64 -2.98 -13.12
CA MET A 1 18.19 -2.25 -11.90
C MET A 1 18.87 -0.89 -11.87
N LYS A 2 18.16 0.21 -11.58
CA LYS A 2 18.75 1.57 -11.52
C LYS A 2 18.80 2.07 -10.08
N THR A 3 19.86 2.80 -9.73
CA THR A 3 20.05 3.36 -8.40
C THR A 3 19.82 4.87 -8.42
N PHE A 4 19.09 5.37 -7.43
CA PHE A 4 18.90 6.78 -7.16
C PHE A 4 19.50 7.12 -5.81
N THR A 5 20.09 8.30 -5.64
CA THR A 5 20.44 8.81 -4.31
C THR A 5 19.33 9.70 -3.79
N ALA A 6 19.19 9.82 -2.46
CA ALA A 6 18.25 10.76 -1.83
C ALA A 6 18.42 12.19 -2.38
N ARG A 7 19.66 12.62 -2.64
CA ARG A 7 19.97 13.91 -3.28
C ARG A 7 19.44 14.00 -4.71
N SER A 8 19.54 12.93 -5.50
CA SER A 8 19.03 12.91 -6.88
C SER A 8 17.50 12.98 -6.96
N LEU A 9 16.79 12.40 -5.99
CA LEU A 9 15.32 12.37 -5.98
C LEU A 9 14.72 13.77 -5.86
N LYS A 10 15.37 14.71 -5.18
CA LYS A 10 14.92 16.11 -5.07
C LYS A 10 14.65 16.77 -6.43
N ARG A 11 15.37 16.36 -7.48
CA ARG A 11 15.24 16.92 -8.84
C ARG A 11 14.70 15.91 -9.87
N HIS A 12 14.64 14.64 -9.52
CA HIS A 12 14.36 13.55 -10.47
C HIS A 12 13.35 12.52 -9.95
N ALA A 13 12.51 12.86 -8.97
CA ALA A 13 11.44 11.99 -8.49
C ALA A 13 10.53 11.47 -9.62
N HIS A 14 10.23 12.32 -10.61
CA HIS A 14 9.47 11.92 -11.81
C HIS A 14 10.10 10.74 -12.56
N LYS A 15 11.43 10.63 -12.61
CA LYS A 15 12.12 9.50 -13.25
C LYS A 15 11.98 8.22 -12.46
N LEU A 16 11.88 8.30 -11.12
CA LEU A 16 11.61 7.13 -10.28
C LEU A 16 10.18 6.63 -10.53
N VAL A 17 9.21 7.54 -10.56
CA VAL A 17 7.79 7.23 -10.84
C VAL A 17 7.63 6.64 -12.24
N GLN A 18 8.18 7.28 -13.27
CA GLN A 18 8.11 6.79 -14.65
C GLN A 18 8.68 5.38 -14.77
N ARG A 19 9.83 5.11 -14.14
CA ARG A 19 10.39 3.75 -14.15
C ARG A 19 9.50 2.74 -13.45
N ALA A 20 8.86 3.12 -12.34
CA ALA A 20 7.92 2.24 -11.67
C ALA A 20 6.71 1.94 -12.55
N GLN A 21 6.20 2.93 -13.30
CA GLN A 21 5.13 2.74 -14.28
C GLN A 21 5.56 1.84 -15.46
N ASP A 22 6.83 1.89 -15.85
CA ASP A 22 7.44 0.97 -16.84
C ASP A 22 7.70 -0.44 -16.27
N GLY A 23 7.30 -0.73 -15.03
CA GLY A 23 7.55 -2.00 -14.35
C GLY A 23 9.00 -2.27 -13.96
N ARG A 24 9.80 -1.21 -13.78
CA ARG A 24 11.24 -1.31 -13.52
C ARG A 24 11.58 -0.99 -12.08
N LEU A 25 12.08 -2.01 -11.38
CA LEU A 25 12.70 -1.90 -10.06
C LEU A 25 13.81 -0.85 -10.00
N SER A 26 13.84 -0.11 -8.89
CA SER A 26 14.88 0.87 -8.58
C SER A 26 15.28 0.83 -7.10
N VAL A 27 16.56 1.02 -6.80
CA VAL A 27 17.07 1.11 -5.42
C VAL A 27 17.30 2.59 -5.09
N VAL A 28 16.88 3.02 -3.91
CA VAL A 28 17.17 4.35 -3.39
C VAL A 28 18.22 4.24 -2.29
N MET A 29 19.34 4.94 -2.48
CA MET A 29 20.47 5.00 -1.56
C MET A 29 20.43 6.30 -0.76
N ASN A 30 20.86 6.23 0.49
CA ASN A 30 21.16 7.39 1.32
C ASN A 30 22.57 7.24 1.88
N ASN A 31 23.43 8.24 1.68
CA ASN A 31 24.82 8.26 2.16
C ASN A 31 25.62 6.97 1.89
N GLY A 32 25.47 6.39 0.69
CA GLY A 32 26.19 5.18 0.27
C GLY A 32 25.54 3.86 0.65
N SER A 33 24.48 3.86 1.47
CA SER A 33 23.77 2.64 1.89
C SER A 33 22.36 2.57 1.28
N PRO A 34 21.83 1.36 0.98
CA PRO A 34 20.44 1.21 0.55
C PRO A 34 19.48 1.68 1.64
N ALA A 35 18.59 2.61 1.29
CA ALA A 35 17.56 3.12 2.19
C ALA A 35 16.23 2.38 1.96
N PHE A 36 15.82 2.23 0.69
CA PHE A 36 14.64 1.46 0.31
C PHE A 36 14.68 1.06 -1.18
N VAL A 37 13.78 0.19 -1.58
CA VAL A 37 13.54 -0.19 -2.98
C VAL A 37 12.16 0.31 -3.41
N ALA A 38 12.09 0.85 -4.63
CA ALA A 38 10.83 1.11 -5.30
C ALA A 38 10.43 -0.15 -6.09
N VAL A 39 9.45 -0.89 -5.56
CA VAL A 39 8.82 -2.04 -6.22
C VAL A 39 7.57 -1.57 -6.98
N PRO A 40 7.53 -1.74 -8.31
CA PRO A 40 6.30 -1.56 -9.08
C PRO A 40 5.19 -2.50 -8.60
N PHE A 41 3.96 -1.99 -8.52
CA PHE A 41 2.78 -2.80 -8.21
C PHE A 41 2.11 -3.39 -9.46
N ASP A 42 2.89 -3.69 -10.50
CA ASP A 42 2.38 -4.39 -11.69
C ASP A 42 2.44 -5.92 -11.53
N ALA A 43 1.68 -6.61 -12.38
CA ALA A 43 1.51 -8.06 -12.37
C ALA A 43 2.79 -8.87 -12.70
N GLY A 44 3.82 -8.22 -13.27
CA GLY A 44 5.08 -8.85 -13.62
C GLY A 44 6.07 -8.89 -12.45
N VAL A 45 5.91 -8.01 -11.45
CA VAL A 45 6.83 -7.90 -10.31
C VAL A 45 6.21 -8.40 -9.01
N LEU A 46 4.93 -8.11 -8.77
CA LEU A 46 4.22 -8.51 -7.56
C LEU A 46 2.99 -9.33 -7.92
N ARG A 47 2.69 -10.34 -7.10
CA ARG A 47 1.41 -11.06 -7.20
C ARG A 47 0.29 -10.09 -6.82
N GLU A 48 -0.85 -10.19 -7.49
CA GLU A 48 -2.03 -9.36 -7.22
C GLU A 48 -2.42 -9.37 -5.73
N ASP A 49 -2.35 -10.55 -5.11
CA ASP A 49 -2.58 -10.75 -3.67
C ASP A 49 -1.68 -9.91 -2.76
N THR A 50 -0.48 -9.51 -3.23
CA THR A 50 0.46 -8.70 -2.44
C THR A 50 -0.06 -7.27 -2.26
N VAL A 51 -0.68 -6.71 -3.30
CA VAL A 51 -1.26 -5.36 -3.24
C VAL A 51 -2.46 -5.36 -2.30
N THR A 52 -3.30 -6.39 -2.40
CA THR A 52 -4.46 -6.58 -1.52
C THR A 52 -4.03 -6.74 -0.06
N ALA A 53 -3.05 -7.60 0.21
CA ALA A 53 -2.52 -7.79 1.56
C ALA A 53 -1.95 -6.49 2.16
N LEU A 54 -1.22 -5.70 1.36
CA LEU A 54 -0.72 -4.39 1.78
C LEU A 54 -1.86 -3.41 2.08
N ALA A 55 -2.88 -3.35 1.22
CA ALA A 55 -4.05 -2.50 1.43
C ALA A 55 -4.80 -2.87 2.71
N MET A 56 -5.00 -4.17 2.96
CA MET A 56 -5.62 -4.68 4.18
C MET A 56 -4.81 -4.31 5.42
N ARG A 57 -3.48 -4.45 5.37
CA ARG A 57 -2.62 -4.09 6.50
C ARG A 57 -2.66 -2.60 6.81
N LEU A 58 -2.65 -1.74 5.79
CA LEU A 58 -2.74 -0.29 5.98
C LEU A 58 -4.10 0.15 6.50
N PHE A 59 -5.18 -0.56 6.12
CA PHE A 59 -6.50 -0.35 6.73
C PHE A 59 -6.49 -0.78 8.19
N ASP A 60 -5.92 -1.95 8.48
CA ASP A 60 -5.90 -2.51 9.83
C ASP A 60 -5.14 -1.61 10.82
N GLU A 61 -4.04 -1.02 10.36
CA GLU A 61 -3.25 -0.03 11.09
C GLU A 61 -3.85 1.40 11.06
N GLU A 62 -5.08 1.55 10.56
CA GLU A 62 -5.82 2.82 10.48
C GLU A 62 -5.08 3.93 9.70
N ARG A 63 -4.16 3.54 8.80
CA ARG A 63 -3.40 4.47 7.95
C ARG A 63 -4.20 4.91 6.72
N VAL A 64 -5.19 4.12 6.31
CA VAL A 64 -6.08 4.42 5.19
C VAL A 64 -7.51 4.04 5.52
N SER A 65 -8.48 4.76 4.94
CA SER A 65 -9.89 4.38 5.04
C SER A 65 -10.20 3.12 4.21
N LEU A 66 -11.31 2.45 4.53
CA LEU A 66 -11.79 1.27 3.79
C LEU A 66 -11.86 1.51 2.28
N GLY A 67 -12.46 2.63 1.85
CA GLY A 67 -12.57 2.97 0.44
C GLY A 67 -11.22 3.21 -0.25
N LYS A 68 -10.22 3.71 0.49
CA LYS A 68 -8.86 3.89 -0.04
C LYS A 68 -8.13 2.56 -0.16
N ALA A 69 -8.27 1.66 0.82
CA ALA A 69 -7.75 0.30 0.74
C ALA A 69 -8.36 -0.45 -0.46
N ALA A 70 -9.69 -0.41 -0.61
CA ALA A 70 -10.40 -1.02 -1.73
C ALA A 70 -9.86 -0.53 -3.08
N ARG A 71 -9.73 0.80 -3.24
CA ARG A 71 -9.15 1.41 -4.46
C ARG A 71 -7.72 0.95 -4.74
N MET A 72 -6.86 0.84 -3.71
CA MET A 72 -5.48 0.38 -3.87
C MET A 72 -5.41 -1.05 -4.39
N ALA A 73 -6.29 -1.93 -3.87
CA ALA A 73 -6.40 -3.32 -4.28
C ALA A 73 -7.21 -3.52 -5.58
N LYS A 74 -7.73 -2.45 -6.20
CA LYS A 74 -8.66 -2.50 -7.34
C LYS A 74 -9.92 -3.33 -7.07
N LEU A 75 -10.39 -3.32 -5.82
CA LEU A 75 -11.60 -3.97 -5.38
C LEU A 75 -12.72 -2.94 -5.14
N SER A 76 -13.97 -3.39 -5.24
CA SER A 76 -15.08 -2.66 -4.63
C SER A 76 -14.96 -2.65 -3.10
N VAL A 77 -15.71 -1.74 -2.45
CA VAL A 77 -15.75 -1.68 -0.98
C VAL A 77 -16.31 -2.98 -0.39
N GLY A 78 -17.28 -3.62 -1.05
CA GLY A 78 -17.83 -4.91 -0.62
C GLY A 78 -16.79 -6.03 -0.69
N GLU A 79 -16.09 -6.17 -1.82
CA GLU A 79 -15.03 -7.19 -1.98
C GLU A 79 -13.87 -6.98 -0.99
N MET A 80 -13.51 -5.74 -0.69
CA MET A 80 -12.53 -5.43 0.35
C MET A 80 -13.07 -5.80 1.75
N THR A 81 -14.34 -5.57 2.02
CA THR A 81 -14.99 -5.96 3.28
C THR A 81 -14.94 -7.48 3.47
N ASP A 82 -15.24 -8.24 2.41
CA ASP A 82 -15.14 -9.70 2.41
C ASP A 82 -13.69 -10.18 2.58
N ALA A 83 -12.73 -9.49 1.93
CA ALA A 83 -11.31 -9.77 2.10
C ALA A 83 -10.84 -9.55 3.54
N LEU A 84 -11.21 -8.43 4.16
CA LEU A 84 -10.91 -8.15 5.56
C LEU A 84 -11.53 -9.19 6.50
N GLY A 85 -12.80 -9.55 6.27
CA GLY A 85 -13.51 -10.56 7.04
C GLY A 85 -12.85 -11.95 6.98
N ARG A 86 -12.46 -12.41 5.78
CA ARG A 86 -11.72 -13.68 5.60
C ARG A 86 -10.38 -13.72 6.35
N HIS A 87 -9.81 -12.57 6.68
CA HIS A 87 -8.55 -12.44 7.41
C HIS A 87 -8.75 -11.98 8.87
N GLY A 88 -9.99 -11.96 9.37
CA GLY A 88 -10.31 -11.61 10.76
C GLY A 88 -10.10 -10.14 11.11
N ILE A 89 -10.07 -9.25 10.12
CA ILE A 89 -9.89 -7.81 10.34
C ILE A 89 -11.27 -7.15 10.45
N ALA A 90 -11.55 -6.55 11.61
CA ALA A 90 -12.82 -5.86 11.86
C ALA A 90 -12.93 -4.57 11.04
N VAL A 91 -14.04 -4.46 10.28
CA VAL A 91 -14.37 -3.26 9.48
C VAL A 91 -15.10 -2.21 10.32
N ILE A 92 -16.03 -2.66 11.18
CA ILE A 92 -16.72 -1.81 12.14
C ILE A 92 -15.96 -1.92 13.47
N ARG A 93 -15.37 -0.81 13.90
CA ARG A 93 -14.55 -0.71 15.11
C ARG A 93 -15.22 0.25 16.10
N THR A 94 -16.47 -0.04 16.43
CA THR A 94 -17.17 0.73 17.46
C THR A 94 -16.59 0.34 18.81
N GLY A 95 -16.11 1.33 19.59
CA GLY A 95 -15.66 1.07 20.94
C GLY A 95 -16.81 0.55 21.81
N ALA A 96 -16.51 -0.26 22.83
CA ALA A 96 -17.54 -0.81 23.73
C ALA A 96 -18.48 0.29 24.28
N ASP A 97 -17.93 1.48 24.56
CA ASP A 97 -18.67 2.64 25.05
C ASP A 97 -19.66 3.25 24.05
N GLU A 98 -19.40 3.15 22.74
CA GLU A 98 -20.31 3.62 21.69
C GLU A 98 -21.39 2.59 21.36
N LEU A 99 -21.07 1.30 21.47
CA LEU A 99 -22.04 0.22 21.31
C LEU A 99 -23.10 0.27 22.43
N GLN A 100 -22.70 0.60 23.65
CA GLN A 100 -23.60 0.74 24.80
C GLN A 100 -24.53 1.96 24.74
N ARG A 101 -24.21 2.99 23.93
CA ARG A 101 -25.07 4.17 23.72
C ARG A 101 -26.10 3.98 22.61
N SER A 102 -25.97 2.94 21.80
CA SER A 102 -26.83 2.67 20.64
C SER A 102 -27.78 1.48 20.84
N LEU A 103 -27.75 0.85 22.02
CA LEU A 103 -28.69 -0.15 22.53
C LEU A 103 -29.64 0.49 23.54
#